data_AF-A0A1V5VJK8-F1
#
_entry.id   AF-A0A1V5VJK8-F1
#
_cell.length_a   1.000
_cell.length_b   1.000
_cell.length_c   1.000
_cell.angle_alpha   90.00
_cell.angle_beta   90.00
_cell.angle_gamma   90.00
#
_symmetry.space_group_name_H-M   'P 1'
#
loop_
_entity.id
_entity.type
_entity.pdbx_description
1 polymer ?
#
loop_
_entity_poly.entity_id
_entity_poly.type
_entity_poly.pdbx_seq_one_letter_code
_entity_poly.pdbx_strand_id
1 'polypeptide(L)'
;MSEYSIGAYEVKEAVSSTFEEFISIVKGHSITSGADWGADRFELGLSGGIMVRFFRTNNNITINLISTQNKDEIPPLVVALGDMPQRVPIGVIERKLNGLRTLYAIFYLTETGRSKELESYLIRHPHGDIEQSLLEDSERLNIESISYGSWLMTIWASSKKTYDSLRSVVGLVFERGRDAYLRKLEAQAKLSEAKAIREEVQTAREAFALKKDQIDYLMEVSDKMDVPEIKRHIRDRMLKAAENFTIDDQLDADTYKKLKDK
;
A
#
# COMPACT_ATOMS: atom_id res chain seq x y z
N MET A 1 -1.20 30.00 -19.48
CA MET A 1 -1.74 29.45 -18.22
C MET A 1 -1.83 27.94 -18.44
N SER A 2 -1.54 27.09 -17.45
CA SER A 2 -1.59 25.63 -17.67
C SER A 2 -3.00 25.10 -17.44
N GLU A 3 -3.47 24.23 -18.32
CA GLU A 3 -4.75 23.53 -18.19
C GLU A 3 -4.51 22.11 -17.68
N TYR A 4 -5.35 21.63 -16.76
CA TYR A 4 -5.21 20.29 -16.17
C TYR A 4 -6.36 19.38 -16.60
N SER A 5 -6.05 18.13 -16.90
CA SER A 5 -7.06 17.13 -17.23
C SER A 5 -6.71 15.75 -16.68
N ILE A 6 -7.74 14.93 -16.49
CA ILE A 6 -7.65 13.54 -16.03
C ILE A 6 -8.33 12.65 -17.06
N GLY A 7 -7.72 11.52 -17.41
CA GLY A 7 -8.27 10.56 -18.38
C GLY A 7 -7.62 10.67 -19.76
N ALA A 8 -7.75 9.61 -20.57
CA ALA A 8 -7.05 9.51 -21.84
C ALA A 8 -7.74 10.34 -22.94
N TYR A 9 -6.96 11.21 -23.60
CA TYR A 9 -7.45 12.05 -24.71
C TYR A 9 -7.84 11.21 -25.93
N GLU A 10 -7.10 10.13 -26.17
CA GLU A 10 -7.20 9.28 -27.35
C GLU A 10 -8.56 8.56 -27.42
N VAL A 11 -9.18 8.31 -26.27
CA VAL A 11 -10.50 7.67 -26.15
C VAL A 11 -11.60 8.65 -25.74
N LYS A 12 -11.31 9.96 -25.73
CA LYS A 12 -12.25 11.03 -25.35
C LYS A 12 -12.84 10.88 -23.93
N GLU A 13 -12.07 10.29 -23.02
CA GLU A 13 -12.43 10.14 -21.61
C GLU A 13 -11.77 11.24 -20.74
N ALA A 14 -11.03 12.17 -21.36
CA ALA A 14 -10.39 13.25 -20.64
C ALA A 14 -11.41 14.28 -20.12
N VAL A 15 -11.39 14.52 -18.81
CA VAL A 15 -12.19 15.53 -18.12
C VAL A 15 -11.30 16.65 -17.57
N SER A 16 -11.84 17.87 -17.50
CA SER A 16 -11.14 19.01 -16.89
C SER A 16 -10.90 18.76 -15.40
N SER A 17 -9.73 19.17 -14.91
CA SER A 17 -9.29 19.03 -13.51
C SER A 17 -8.79 20.37 -12.97
N THR A 18 -8.74 20.52 -11.65
CA THR A 18 -7.99 21.62 -11.02
C THR A 18 -6.54 21.24 -10.74
N PHE A 19 -5.70 22.22 -10.41
CA PHE A 19 -4.33 21.96 -9.95
C PHE A 19 -4.31 21.18 -8.63
N GLU A 20 -5.22 21.51 -7.72
CA GLU A 20 -5.35 20.84 -6.42
C GLU A 20 -5.69 19.36 -6.60
N GLU A 21 -6.61 19.04 -7.51
CA GLU A 21 -6.95 17.67 -7.86
C GLU A 21 -5.74 16.94 -8.47
N PHE A 22 -5.07 17.56 -9.44
CA PHE A 22 -3.84 17.02 -10.04
C PHE A 22 -2.77 16.70 -8.99
N ILE A 23 -2.45 17.65 -8.10
CA ILE A 23 -1.46 17.45 -7.04
C ILE A 23 -1.91 16.38 -6.04
N SER A 24 -3.21 16.31 -5.72
CA SER A 24 -3.73 15.29 -4.80
C SER A 24 -3.46 13.88 -5.30
N ILE A 25 -3.43 13.68 -6.62
CA ILE A 25 -3.12 12.42 -7.27
C ILE A 25 -1.60 12.22 -7.33
N VAL A 26 -0.87 13.13 -7.98
CA VAL A 26 0.58 12.99 -8.23
C VAL A 26 1.41 12.92 -6.96
N LYS A 27 0.99 13.62 -5.90
CA LYS A 27 1.76 13.68 -4.66
C LYS A 27 1.94 12.29 -4.05
N GLY A 28 3.20 11.93 -3.85
CA GLY A 28 3.61 10.68 -3.23
C GLY A 28 3.70 9.48 -4.17
N HIS A 29 3.73 9.76 -5.46
CA HIS A 29 4.31 8.85 -6.44
C HIS A 29 5.75 9.24 -6.75
N SER A 30 6.58 8.25 -7.06
CA SER A 30 7.96 8.44 -7.50
C SER A 30 8.01 8.42 -9.02
N ILE A 31 8.87 9.22 -9.64
CA ILE A 31 9.10 9.16 -11.08
C ILE A 31 9.87 7.87 -11.37
N THR A 32 9.32 6.99 -12.21
CA THR A 32 9.90 5.70 -12.58
C THR A 32 10.43 5.69 -14.02
N SER A 33 9.92 6.56 -14.88
CA SER A 33 10.37 6.69 -16.28
C SER A 33 10.07 8.08 -16.84
N GLY A 34 10.74 8.43 -17.94
CA GLY A 34 10.49 9.64 -18.69
C GLY A 34 10.67 9.40 -20.19
N ALA A 35 9.82 10.04 -21.00
CA ALA A 35 9.90 10.00 -22.45
C ALA A 35 9.79 11.41 -23.03
N ASP A 36 10.74 11.75 -23.88
CA ASP A 36 10.74 13.00 -24.64
C ASP A 36 10.36 12.69 -26.09
N TRP A 37 9.26 13.28 -26.55
CA TRP A 37 8.73 13.09 -27.89
C TRP A 37 8.94 14.33 -28.77
N GLY A 38 9.87 15.21 -28.39
CA GLY A 38 10.23 16.41 -29.14
C GLY A 38 9.43 17.64 -28.72
N ALA A 39 9.07 18.49 -29.69
CA ALA A 39 8.56 19.83 -29.40
C ALA A 39 7.19 19.87 -28.71
N ASP A 40 6.38 18.82 -28.89
CA ASP A 40 4.94 18.85 -28.60
C ASP A 40 4.56 18.04 -27.36
N ARG A 41 5.39 17.08 -26.94
CA ARG A 41 5.02 16.14 -25.87
C ARG A 41 6.20 15.68 -25.04
N PHE A 42 6.02 15.71 -23.73
CA PHE A 42 6.89 15.11 -22.72
C PHE A 42 6.06 14.28 -21.76
N GLU A 43 6.53 13.10 -21.36
CA GLU A 43 5.79 12.18 -20.50
C GLU A 43 6.65 11.72 -19.32
N LEU A 44 6.04 11.61 -18.14
CA LEU A 44 6.62 11.04 -16.94
C LEU A 44 5.78 9.88 -16.47
N GLY A 45 6.36 8.68 -16.42
CA GLY A 45 5.78 7.55 -15.72
C GLY A 45 6.03 7.70 -14.23
N LEU A 46 4.97 7.56 -13.45
CA LEU A 46 4.98 7.58 -12.00
C LEU A 46 4.70 6.18 -11.47
N SER A 47 5.17 5.89 -10.26
CA SER A 47 4.86 4.63 -9.58
C SER A 47 3.35 4.42 -9.47
N GLY A 48 2.90 3.18 -9.45
CA GLY A 48 1.50 2.84 -9.31
C GLY A 48 0.70 3.00 -10.60
N GLY A 49 1.36 2.90 -11.75
CA GLY A 49 0.71 2.89 -13.06
C GLY A 49 0.03 4.21 -13.41
N ILE A 50 0.68 5.33 -13.08
CA ILE A 50 0.20 6.67 -13.40
C ILE A 50 1.18 7.29 -14.40
N MET A 51 0.67 8.05 -15.37
CA MET A 51 1.50 8.82 -16.29
C MET A 51 1.04 10.27 -16.33
N VAL A 52 1.99 11.18 -16.21
CA VAL A 52 1.80 12.61 -16.41
C VAL A 52 2.31 12.97 -17.80
N ARG A 53 1.44 13.56 -18.62
CA ARG A 53 1.74 13.95 -19.99
C ARG A 53 1.64 15.46 -20.10
N PHE A 54 2.68 16.07 -20.62
CA PHE A 54 2.77 17.50 -20.89
C PHE A 54 2.64 17.69 -22.39
N PHE A 55 1.55 18.34 -22.80
CA PHE A 55 1.31 18.70 -24.19
C PHE A 55 1.57 20.19 -24.36
N ARG A 56 2.44 20.52 -25.31
CA ARG A 56 2.66 21.90 -25.73
C ARG A 56 1.75 22.18 -26.92
N THR A 57 0.87 23.16 -26.79
CA THR A 57 0.14 23.75 -27.91
C THR A 57 0.67 25.15 -28.18
N ASN A 58 0.35 25.72 -29.35
CA ASN A 58 0.92 27.00 -29.81
C ASN A 58 0.84 28.14 -28.77
N ASN A 59 -0.18 28.14 -27.89
CA ASN A 59 -0.37 29.19 -26.88
C ASN A 59 -0.50 28.70 -25.42
N ASN A 60 -0.63 27.39 -25.16
CA ASN A 60 -0.87 26.85 -23.82
C ASN A 60 -0.12 25.53 -23.57
N ILE A 61 0.09 25.21 -22.30
CA ILE A 61 0.56 23.90 -21.85
C ILE A 61 -0.63 23.18 -21.22
N THR A 62 -0.90 21.97 -21.69
CA THR A 62 -1.92 21.10 -21.11
C THR A 62 -1.23 19.96 -20.38
N ILE A 63 -1.56 19.77 -19.11
CA ILE A 63 -1.03 18.73 -18.25
C ILE A 63 -2.14 17.71 -18.04
N ASN A 64 -1.89 16.50 -18.52
CA ASN A 64 -2.85 15.41 -18.50
C ASN A 64 -2.33 14.27 -17.65
N LEU A 65 -3.23 13.66 -16.88
CA LEU A 65 -2.91 12.53 -16.04
C LEU A 65 -3.76 11.33 -16.43
N ILE A 66 -3.10 10.21 -16.70
CA ILE A 66 -3.77 8.96 -17.04
C ILE A 66 -3.33 7.83 -16.13
N SER A 67 -4.18 6.82 -15.99
CA SER A 67 -3.74 5.50 -15.54
C SER A 67 -3.20 4.72 -16.74
N THR A 68 -2.09 4.03 -16.54
CA THR A 68 -1.52 3.06 -17.51
C THR A 68 -1.86 1.63 -17.14
N GLN A 69 -2.67 1.43 -16.09
CA GLN A 69 -3.09 0.12 -15.63
C GLN A 69 -4.17 -0.44 -16.56
N ASN A 70 -4.08 -1.73 -16.89
CA ASN A 70 -5.12 -2.38 -17.69
C ASN A 70 -6.39 -2.62 -16.85
N LYS A 71 -7.57 -2.66 -17.51
CA LYS A 71 -8.87 -2.81 -16.82
C LYS A 71 -8.99 -4.07 -15.97
N ASP A 72 -8.28 -5.14 -16.33
CA ASP A 72 -8.32 -6.43 -15.64
C ASP A 72 -7.13 -6.64 -14.68
N GLU A 73 -6.24 -5.66 -14.54
CA GLU A 73 -5.12 -5.73 -13.60
C GLU A 73 -5.55 -5.34 -12.19
N ILE A 74 -4.90 -5.94 -11.20
CA ILE A 74 -5.09 -5.58 -9.79
C ILE A 74 -4.41 -4.24 -9.54
N PRO A 75 -5.11 -3.24 -8.95
CA PRO A 75 -4.52 -1.94 -8.72
C PRO A 75 -3.40 -1.99 -7.69
N PRO A 76 -2.37 -1.12 -7.85
CA PRO A 76 -1.32 -1.00 -6.86
C PRO A 76 -1.85 -0.37 -5.59
N LEU A 77 -1.43 -0.90 -4.46
CA LEU A 77 -1.78 -0.42 -3.13
C LEU A 77 -0.83 0.69 -2.72
N VAL A 78 -1.39 1.86 -2.37
CA VAL A 78 -0.61 3.01 -1.89
C VAL A 78 -0.72 3.11 -0.36
N VAL A 79 0.36 2.79 0.34
CA VAL A 79 0.40 2.68 1.80
C VAL A 79 1.20 3.84 2.39
N ALA A 80 0.63 4.56 3.35
CA ALA A 80 1.38 5.56 4.11
C ALA A 80 2.27 4.87 5.16
N LEU A 81 3.53 5.29 5.26
CA LEU A 81 4.49 4.80 6.25
C LEU A 81 4.47 5.59 7.57
N GLY A 82 3.46 6.43 7.76
CA GLY A 82 3.29 7.29 8.94
C GLY A 82 3.79 8.72 8.76
N ASP A 83 3.61 9.53 9.81
CA ASP A 83 4.08 10.93 9.85
C ASP A 83 5.56 10.99 10.20
N MET A 84 6.40 10.64 9.23
CA MET A 84 7.85 10.60 9.40
C MET A 84 8.51 11.95 9.11
N PRO A 85 9.63 12.26 9.80
CA PRO A 85 10.37 13.49 9.55
C PRO A 85 10.87 13.59 8.11
N GLN A 86 11.26 14.78 7.67
CA GLN A 86 11.79 14.97 6.32
C GLN A 86 12.97 14.04 6.05
N ARG A 87 13.89 13.81 7.00
CA ARG A 87 15.01 12.89 6.83
C ARG A 87 14.85 11.72 7.78
N VAL A 88 14.76 10.52 7.20
CA VAL A 88 14.67 9.26 7.94
C VAL A 88 15.90 8.42 7.61
N PRO A 89 16.63 7.90 8.61
CA PRO A 89 17.73 6.98 8.37
C PRO A 89 17.25 5.73 7.62
N ILE A 90 18.06 5.22 6.68
CA ILE A 90 17.68 4.04 5.88
C ILE A 90 17.33 2.82 6.74
N GLY A 91 18.02 2.62 7.87
CA GLY A 91 17.73 1.51 8.79
C GLY A 91 16.33 1.59 9.42
N VAL A 92 15.74 2.77 9.55
CA VAL A 92 14.33 2.92 10.00
C VAL A 92 13.39 2.43 8.89
N ILE A 93 13.66 2.81 7.64
CA ILE A 93 12.90 2.34 6.48
C ILE A 93 13.00 0.82 6.35
N GLU A 94 14.19 0.23 6.45
CA GLU A 94 14.39 -1.22 6.41
C GLU A 94 13.62 -1.94 7.51
N ARG A 95 13.61 -1.40 8.74
CA ARG A 95 12.83 -1.97 9.85
C ARG A 95 11.34 -1.93 9.57
N LYS A 96 10.82 -0.81 9.04
CA LYS A 96 9.42 -0.70 8.64
C LYS A 96 9.07 -1.73 7.57
N LEU A 97 9.90 -1.84 6.53
CA LEU A 97 9.69 -2.80 5.45
C LEU A 97 9.72 -4.25 5.95
N ASN A 98 10.64 -4.59 6.86
CA ASN A 98 10.71 -5.91 7.46
C ASN A 98 9.46 -6.22 8.31
N GLY A 99 8.98 -5.23 9.08
CA GLY A 99 7.72 -5.34 9.83
C GLY A 99 6.52 -5.63 8.91
N LEU A 100 6.38 -4.85 7.84
CA LEU A 100 5.33 -5.06 6.85
C LEU A 100 5.42 -6.45 6.19
N ARG A 101 6.61 -6.83 5.70
CA ARG A 101 6.84 -8.13 5.04
C ARG A 101 6.52 -9.30 5.97
N THR A 102 6.91 -9.20 7.24
CA THR A 102 6.61 -10.22 8.25
C THR A 102 5.11 -10.34 8.50
N LEU A 103 4.41 -9.21 8.71
CA LEU A 103 2.96 -9.21 8.89
C LEU A 103 2.28 -9.80 7.66
N TYR A 104 2.61 -9.31 6.47
CA TYR A 104 2.06 -9.80 5.21
C TYR A 104 2.22 -11.31 5.07
N ALA A 105 3.42 -11.86 5.27
CA ALA A 105 3.63 -13.29 5.10
C ALA A 105 2.82 -14.14 6.07
N ILE A 106 2.70 -13.69 7.33
CA ILE A 106 1.86 -14.36 8.34
C ILE A 106 0.39 -14.35 7.91
N PHE A 107 -0.13 -13.18 7.50
CA PHE A 107 -1.51 -13.04 7.05
C PHE A 107 -1.79 -13.84 5.80
N TYR A 108 -0.93 -13.74 4.79
CA TYR A 108 -1.06 -14.47 3.53
C TYR A 108 -1.12 -15.99 3.75
N LEU A 109 -0.17 -16.55 4.50
CA LEU A 109 -0.19 -17.99 4.82
C LEU A 109 -1.44 -18.39 5.60
N THR A 110 -1.93 -17.52 6.47
CA THR A 110 -3.10 -17.80 7.32
C THR A 110 -4.43 -17.68 6.57
N GLU A 111 -4.55 -16.75 5.63
CA GLU A 111 -5.73 -16.57 4.79
C GLU A 111 -5.79 -17.61 3.66
N THR A 112 -4.64 -18.12 3.21
CA THR A 112 -4.55 -19.18 2.19
C THR A 112 -4.61 -20.61 2.76
N GLY A 113 -4.82 -20.77 4.06
CA GLY A 113 -4.94 -22.08 4.71
C GLY A 113 -3.61 -22.80 4.96
N ARG A 114 -2.47 -22.11 4.79
CA ARG A 114 -1.11 -22.60 5.00
C ARG A 114 -0.59 -22.36 6.44
N SER A 115 -1.48 -22.16 7.42
CA SER A 115 -1.10 -21.95 8.83
C SER A 115 -0.26 -23.10 9.41
N LYS A 116 -0.48 -24.34 8.96
CA LYS A 116 0.29 -25.52 9.39
C LYS A 116 1.74 -25.50 8.94
N GLU A 117 1.97 -24.99 7.74
CA GLU A 117 3.31 -24.81 7.18
C GLU A 117 4.07 -23.73 7.97
N LEU A 118 3.40 -22.61 8.23
CA LEU A 118 3.90 -21.52 9.07
C LEU A 118 4.26 -22.02 10.49
N GLU A 119 3.37 -22.77 11.13
CA GLU A 119 3.61 -23.38 12.43
C GLU A 119 4.84 -24.30 12.42
N SER A 120 4.91 -25.22 11.45
CA SER A 120 6.03 -26.15 11.29
C SER A 120 7.37 -25.47 11.02
N TYR A 121 7.34 -24.34 10.32
CA TYR A 121 8.53 -23.51 10.09
C TYR A 121 8.97 -22.81 11.37
N LEU A 122 8.05 -22.18 12.10
CA LEU A 122 8.36 -21.45 13.33
C LEU A 122 8.88 -22.35 14.46
N ILE A 123 8.46 -23.61 14.52
CA ILE A 123 9.03 -24.60 15.45
C ILE A 123 10.53 -24.80 15.20
N ARG A 124 10.94 -24.86 13.93
CA ARG A 124 12.34 -25.12 13.53
C ARG A 124 13.19 -23.86 13.45
N HIS A 125 12.55 -22.74 13.08
CA HIS A 125 13.18 -21.46 12.83
C HIS A 125 12.39 -20.33 13.51
N PRO A 126 12.42 -20.22 14.85
CA PRO A 126 11.63 -19.22 15.58
C PRO A 126 11.84 -17.79 15.07
N HIS A 127 13.07 -17.46 14.67
CA HIS A 127 13.43 -16.13 14.18
C HIS A 127 13.72 -16.08 12.67
N GLY A 128 13.44 -17.15 11.94
CA GLY A 128 13.72 -17.22 10.49
C GLY A 128 12.82 -16.29 9.67
N ASP A 129 13.29 -15.82 8.53
CA ASP A 129 12.51 -14.98 7.60
C ASP A 129 11.38 -15.80 6.98
N ILE A 130 10.12 -15.42 7.27
CA ILE A 130 8.93 -16.17 6.84
C ILE A 130 8.68 -15.93 5.35
N GLU A 131 8.82 -14.69 4.89
CA GLU A 131 8.54 -14.32 3.50
C GLU A 131 9.53 -15.03 2.57
N GLN A 132 10.82 -14.94 2.87
CA GLN A 132 11.86 -15.54 2.03
C GLN A 132 11.82 -17.08 2.03
N SER A 133 11.38 -17.70 3.13
CA SER A 133 11.46 -19.16 3.26
C SER A 133 10.20 -19.89 2.83
N LEU A 134 9.02 -19.27 2.99
CA LEU A 134 7.73 -19.94 2.74
C LEU A 134 6.96 -19.39 1.55
N LEU A 135 7.23 -18.15 1.12
CA LEU A 135 6.54 -17.57 -0.03
C LEU A 135 7.34 -17.74 -1.31
N GLU A 136 6.67 -18.18 -2.37
CA GLU A 136 7.21 -18.17 -3.72
C GLU A 136 7.39 -16.74 -4.23
N ASP A 137 8.23 -16.52 -5.24
CA ASP A 137 8.47 -15.17 -5.78
C ASP A 137 7.19 -14.46 -6.24
N SER A 138 6.22 -15.23 -6.74
CA SER A 138 4.90 -14.73 -7.14
C SER A 138 4.02 -14.32 -5.95
N GLU A 139 4.33 -14.78 -4.74
CA GLU A 139 3.56 -14.51 -3.52
C GLU A 139 4.21 -13.41 -2.67
N ARG A 140 5.42 -12.98 -2.98
CA ARG A 140 6.17 -11.97 -2.20
C ARG A 140 5.67 -10.56 -2.46
N LEU A 141 5.91 -9.66 -1.51
CA LEU A 141 5.59 -8.25 -1.71
C LEU A 141 6.54 -7.62 -2.73
N ASN A 142 5.96 -7.08 -3.79
CA ASN A 142 6.66 -6.24 -4.74
C ASN A 142 6.46 -4.76 -4.40
N ILE A 143 7.46 -4.18 -3.75
CA ILE A 143 7.48 -2.77 -3.37
C ILE A 143 8.15 -1.99 -4.51
N GLU A 144 7.36 -1.23 -5.25
CA GLU A 144 7.86 -0.46 -6.39
C GLU A 144 8.60 0.79 -5.96
N SER A 145 8.05 1.53 -5.00
CA SER A 145 8.63 2.81 -4.60
C SER A 145 8.27 3.19 -3.17
N ILE A 146 9.14 4.01 -2.58
CA ILE A 146 8.86 4.78 -1.36
C ILE A 146 9.16 6.25 -1.68
N SER A 147 8.10 7.04 -1.73
CA SER A 147 8.14 8.43 -2.16
C SER A 147 8.51 9.37 -1.01
N TYR A 148 9.76 9.80 -1.01
CA TYR A 148 10.34 10.73 -0.04
C TYR A 148 9.48 11.99 0.16
N GLY A 149 9.38 12.48 1.40
CA GLY A 149 8.61 13.68 1.78
C GLY A 149 7.11 13.47 1.94
N SER A 150 6.53 12.48 1.25
CA SER A 150 5.14 12.03 1.49
C SER A 150 5.08 10.70 2.24
N TRP A 151 6.20 9.96 2.25
CA TRP A 151 6.36 8.66 2.85
C TRP A 151 5.25 7.67 2.45
N LEU A 152 4.85 7.75 1.19
CA LEU A 152 3.94 6.81 0.57
C LEU A 152 4.74 5.71 -0.11
N MET A 153 4.28 4.48 0.08
CA MET A 153 4.83 3.29 -0.53
C MET A 153 3.85 2.76 -1.55
N THR A 154 4.34 2.41 -2.73
CA THR A 154 3.54 1.77 -3.77
C THR A 154 3.87 0.29 -3.85
N ILE A 155 2.85 -0.57 -3.73
CA ILE A 155 3.02 -2.02 -3.67
C ILE A 155 2.14 -2.67 -4.75
N TRP A 156 2.74 -3.53 -5.57
CA TRP A 156 2.02 -4.33 -6.55
C TRP A 156 1.63 -5.68 -5.95
N ALA A 157 0.35 -6.02 -6.09
CA ALA A 157 -0.14 -7.35 -5.81
C ALA A 157 -0.17 -8.16 -7.10
N SER A 158 0.56 -9.26 -7.12
CA SER A 158 0.60 -10.24 -8.22
C SER A 158 -0.68 -11.06 -8.34
N SER A 159 -1.46 -11.17 -7.25
CA SER A 159 -2.67 -11.97 -7.18
C SER A 159 -3.71 -11.32 -6.27
N LYS A 160 -4.98 -11.72 -6.45
CA LYS A 160 -6.08 -11.23 -5.61
C LYS A 160 -5.88 -11.60 -4.13
N LYS A 161 -5.29 -12.77 -3.87
CA LYS A 161 -4.95 -13.22 -2.51
C LYS A 161 -3.91 -12.31 -1.87
N THR A 162 -2.83 -11.99 -2.60
CA THR A 162 -1.81 -11.03 -2.16
C THR A 162 -2.42 -9.67 -1.85
N TYR A 163 -3.32 -9.20 -2.71
CA TYR A 163 -4.03 -7.95 -2.52
C TYR A 163 -4.90 -7.95 -1.25
N ASP A 164 -5.72 -8.98 -1.06
CA ASP A 164 -6.61 -9.11 0.09
C ASP A 164 -5.82 -9.20 1.41
N SER A 165 -4.75 -10.00 1.45
CA SER A 165 -3.89 -10.13 2.63
C SER A 165 -3.13 -8.83 2.95
N LEU A 166 -2.64 -8.12 1.94
CA LEU A 166 -1.98 -6.85 2.13
C LEU A 166 -2.95 -5.77 2.62
N ARG A 167 -4.17 -5.74 2.08
CA ARG A 167 -5.25 -4.86 2.57
C ARG A 167 -5.60 -5.17 4.03
N SER A 168 -5.65 -6.45 4.41
CA SER A 168 -5.80 -6.88 5.80
C SER A 168 -4.70 -6.27 6.68
N VAL A 169 -3.43 -6.37 6.28
CA VAL A 169 -2.31 -5.80 7.06
C VAL A 169 -2.35 -4.27 7.13
N VAL A 170 -2.53 -3.59 6.01
CA VAL A 170 -2.51 -2.11 5.94
C VAL A 170 -3.65 -1.51 6.77
N GLY A 171 -4.81 -2.15 6.77
CA GLY A 171 -5.95 -1.72 7.59
C GLY A 171 -5.76 -1.86 9.10
N LEU A 172 -4.86 -2.74 9.54
CA LEU A 172 -4.65 -3.04 10.94
C LEU A 172 -3.60 -2.17 11.60
N VAL A 173 -2.62 -1.67 10.83
CA VAL A 173 -1.44 -1.06 11.45
C VAL A 173 -1.57 0.46 11.63
N PHE A 174 -2.55 1.11 10.98
CA PHE A 174 -2.70 2.57 11.07
C PHE A 174 -4.17 3.02 11.06
N GLU A 175 -4.61 3.79 12.06
CA GLU A 175 -5.91 4.50 11.99
C GLU A 175 -5.86 5.64 10.95
N ARG A 176 -4.77 6.43 10.91
CA ARG A 176 -4.61 7.51 9.92
C ARG A 176 -4.07 7.03 8.56
N GLY A 177 -3.27 5.97 8.55
CA GLY A 177 -2.81 5.31 7.33
C GLY A 177 -3.96 4.68 6.56
N ARG A 178 -4.99 4.18 7.25
CA ARG A 178 -6.29 3.81 6.65
C ARG A 178 -6.94 4.99 5.94
N ASP A 179 -7.03 6.17 6.55
CA ASP A 179 -7.62 7.35 5.91
C ASP A 179 -6.80 7.83 4.72
N ALA A 180 -5.47 7.82 4.83
CA ALA A 180 -4.57 8.15 3.73
C ALA A 180 -4.72 7.15 2.57
N TYR A 181 -4.80 5.85 2.89
CA TYR A 181 -5.05 4.77 1.96
C TYR A 181 -6.40 4.92 1.25
N LEU A 182 -7.48 5.15 2.00
CA LEU A 182 -8.82 5.36 1.44
C LEU A 182 -8.87 6.59 0.53
N ARG A 183 -8.30 7.72 0.95
CA ARG A 183 -8.21 8.93 0.11
C ARG A 183 -7.44 8.67 -1.18
N LYS A 184 -6.40 7.84 -1.13
CA LYS A 184 -5.59 7.50 -2.32
C LYS A 184 -6.30 6.52 -3.24
N LEU A 185 -6.95 5.49 -2.71
CA LEU A 185 -7.83 4.63 -3.49
C LEU A 185 -8.95 5.43 -4.16
N GLU A 186 -9.54 6.39 -3.45
CA GLU A 186 -10.56 7.29 -4.01
C GLU A 186 -10.02 8.14 -5.14
N ALA A 187 -8.80 8.67 -4.99
CA ALA A 187 -8.13 9.40 -6.06
C ALA A 187 -7.87 8.51 -7.27
N GLN A 188 -7.39 7.27 -7.08
CA GLN A 188 -7.21 6.29 -8.16
C GLN A 188 -8.53 5.85 -8.81
N ALA A 189 -9.60 5.71 -8.03
CA ALA A 189 -10.95 5.40 -8.53
C ALA A 189 -11.50 6.51 -9.44
N LYS A 190 -11.12 7.76 -9.18
CA LYS A 190 -11.43 8.88 -10.05
C LYS A 190 -10.67 8.81 -11.38
N LEU A 191 -9.40 8.39 -11.35
CA LEU A 191 -8.59 8.26 -12.58
C LEU A 191 -9.06 7.17 -13.53
N SER A 192 -9.48 6.05 -12.97
CA SER A 192 -9.78 4.83 -13.72
C SER A 192 -11.24 4.73 -14.12
N GLU A 193 -12.12 5.60 -13.59
CA GLU A 193 -13.59 5.50 -13.61
C GLU A 193 -14.11 4.08 -13.32
N ALA A 194 -13.31 3.23 -12.68
CA ALA A 194 -13.57 1.82 -12.59
C ALA A 194 -14.62 1.57 -11.50
N LYS A 195 -15.76 1.01 -11.91
CA LYS A 195 -16.82 0.59 -10.98
C LYS A 195 -16.27 -0.38 -9.93
N ALA A 196 -15.37 -1.28 -10.33
CA ALA A 196 -14.69 -2.22 -9.44
C ALA A 196 -13.90 -1.49 -8.33
N ILE A 197 -13.11 -0.47 -8.66
CA ILE A 197 -12.32 0.28 -7.66
C ILE A 197 -13.24 1.07 -6.73
N ARG A 198 -14.37 1.61 -7.23
CA ARG A 198 -15.37 2.27 -6.36
C ARG A 198 -16.07 1.31 -5.40
N GLU A 199 -16.46 0.12 -5.87
CA GLU A 199 -16.99 -0.95 -5.01
C GLU A 199 -15.95 -1.44 -4.00
N GLU A 200 -14.68 -1.47 -4.38
CA GLU A 200 -13.56 -1.79 -3.48
C GLU A 200 -13.35 -0.73 -2.40
N VAL A 201 -13.40 0.56 -2.73
CA VAL A 201 -13.34 1.65 -1.74
C VAL A 201 -14.45 1.49 -0.71
N GLN A 202 -15.67 1.18 -1.15
CA GLN A 202 -16.81 0.97 -0.27
C GLN A 202 -16.60 -0.28 0.61
N THR A 203 -16.16 -1.39 0.02
CA THR A 203 -15.86 -2.63 0.75
C THR A 203 -14.71 -2.42 1.74
N ALA A 204 -13.70 -1.61 1.40
CA ALA A 204 -12.60 -1.22 2.28
C ALA A 204 -13.11 -0.45 3.48
N ARG A 205 -13.93 0.58 3.25
CA ARG A 205 -14.56 1.36 4.31
C ARG A 205 -15.38 0.48 5.26
N GLU A 206 -16.19 -0.42 4.72
CA GLU A 206 -17.03 -1.34 5.51
C GLU A 206 -16.19 -2.35 6.30
N ALA A 207 -15.21 -2.99 5.66
CA ALA A 207 -14.31 -3.92 6.34
C ALA A 207 -13.53 -3.24 7.48
N PHE A 208 -13.07 -2.02 7.27
CA PHE A 208 -12.38 -1.27 8.32
C PHE A 208 -13.32 -0.74 9.41
N ALA A 209 -14.61 -0.53 9.12
CA ALA A 209 -15.60 -0.18 10.14
C ALA A 209 -16.02 -1.39 10.99
N LEU A 210 -15.98 -2.60 10.41
CA LEU A 210 -16.34 -3.87 11.07
C LEU A 210 -15.24 -4.44 11.96
N LYS A 211 -13.96 -4.19 11.63
CA LYS A 211 -12.82 -4.62 12.47
C LYS A 211 -12.69 -3.73 13.72
N LYS A 212 -13.56 -4.00 14.70
CA LYS A 212 -13.42 -3.54 16.09
C LYS A 212 -12.10 -4.08 16.64
N ASP A 213 -11.26 -3.17 17.12
CA ASP A 213 -9.92 -3.34 17.69
C ASP A 213 -8.89 -4.10 16.82
N GLN A 214 -7.87 -3.37 16.35
CA GLN A 214 -6.72 -3.89 15.57
C GLN A 214 -6.05 -5.12 16.22
N ILE A 215 -6.14 -5.23 17.55
CA ILE A 215 -5.65 -6.37 18.33
C ILE A 215 -6.45 -7.63 18.05
N ASP A 216 -7.79 -7.57 18.08
CA ASP A 216 -8.63 -8.77 18.03
C ASP A 216 -8.40 -9.53 16.71
N TYR A 217 -8.22 -8.80 15.61
CA TYR A 217 -7.91 -9.42 14.32
C TYR A 217 -6.46 -9.95 14.22
N LEU A 218 -5.48 -9.31 14.87
CA LEU A 218 -4.14 -9.90 15.02
C LEU A 218 -4.20 -11.17 15.88
N MET A 219 -5.07 -11.20 16.89
CA MET A 219 -5.28 -12.34 17.76
C MET A 219 -5.95 -13.51 17.04
N GLU A 220 -6.96 -13.26 16.22
CA GLU A 220 -7.65 -14.27 15.41
C GLU A 220 -6.67 -15.07 14.51
N VAL A 221 -5.64 -14.41 13.98
CA VAL A 221 -4.58 -15.07 13.20
C VAL A 221 -3.76 -16.02 14.07
N SER A 222 -3.40 -15.61 15.28
CA SER A 222 -2.66 -16.48 16.20
C SER A 222 -3.48 -17.70 16.63
N ASP A 223 -4.80 -17.56 16.73
CA ASP A 223 -5.69 -18.64 17.15
C ASP A 223 -5.79 -19.80 16.16
N LYS A 224 -5.40 -19.58 14.89
CA LYS A 224 -5.32 -20.62 13.85
C LYS A 224 -4.13 -21.57 14.00
N MET A 225 -3.19 -21.29 14.90
CA MET A 225 -2.14 -22.26 15.24
C MET A 225 -2.72 -23.31 16.20
N ASP A 226 -2.10 -24.48 16.32
CA ASP A 226 -2.56 -25.51 17.29
C ASP A 226 -1.65 -25.56 18.52
N VAL A 227 -0.35 -25.31 18.34
CA VAL A 227 0.65 -25.42 19.39
C VAL A 227 0.68 -24.16 20.27
N PRO A 228 0.42 -24.23 21.59
CA PRO A 228 0.35 -23.07 22.47
C PRO A 228 1.62 -22.21 22.50
N GLU A 229 2.82 -22.82 22.45
CA GLU A 229 4.06 -22.05 22.38
C GLU A 229 4.16 -21.24 21.09
N ILE A 230 3.73 -21.83 19.96
CA ILE A 230 3.75 -21.17 18.66
C ILE A 230 2.68 -20.07 18.56
N LYS A 231 1.50 -20.26 19.17
CA LYS A 231 0.49 -19.21 19.33
C LYS A 231 1.08 -17.96 19.98
N ARG A 232 1.78 -18.15 21.11
CA ARG A 232 2.41 -17.04 21.81
C ARG A 232 3.52 -16.40 20.98
N HIS A 233 4.38 -17.23 20.40
CA HIS A 233 5.49 -16.76 19.59
C HIS A 233 5.04 -15.96 18.36
N ILE A 234 3.99 -16.41 17.66
CA ILE A 234 3.47 -15.69 16.51
C ILE A 234 2.79 -14.39 16.92
N ARG A 235 2.07 -14.38 18.06
CA ARG A 235 1.51 -13.14 18.63
C ARG A 235 2.61 -12.12 18.90
N ASP A 236 3.66 -12.51 19.62
CA ASP A 236 4.79 -11.62 19.94
C ASP A 236 5.48 -11.12 18.67
N ARG A 237 5.62 -12.00 17.67
CA ARG A 237 6.21 -11.66 16.37
C ARG A 237 5.36 -10.67 15.60
N MET A 238 4.04 -10.82 15.57
CA MET A 238 3.12 -9.88 14.94
C MET A 238 3.14 -8.53 15.66
N LEU A 239 3.12 -8.51 17.00
CA LEU A 239 3.21 -7.27 17.78
C LEU A 239 4.51 -6.52 17.50
N LYS A 240 5.65 -7.22 17.48
CA LYS A 240 6.95 -6.61 17.16
C LYS A 240 7.02 -6.13 15.72
N ALA A 241 6.43 -6.87 14.78
CA ALA A 241 6.40 -6.48 13.38
C ALA A 241 5.52 -5.22 13.17
N ALA A 242 4.39 -5.13 13.88
CA ALA A 242 3.55 -3.95 13.91
C ALA A 242 4.28 -2.74 14.52
N GLU A 243 4.95 -2.91 15.67
CA GLU A 243 5.78 -1.87 16.29
C GLU A 243 6.93 -1.40 15.37
N ASN A 244 7.59 -2.34 14.68
CA ASN A 244 8.62 -2.00 13.71
C ASN A 244 8.04 -1.23 12.52
N PHE A 245 6.80 -1.51 12.11
CA PHE A 245 6.17 -0.81 11.00
C PHE A 245 5.68 0.60 11.38
N THR A 246 5.30 0.82 12.64
CA THR A 246 4.87 2.12 13.16
C THR A 246 5.98 2.94 13.83
N ILE A 247 7.22 2.45 13.86
CA ILE A 247 8.35 3.18 14.45
C ILE A 247 8.45 4.62 13.91
N ASP A 248 8.80 5.56 14.78
CA ASP A 248 8.91 7.00 14.46
C ASP A 248 7.62 7.65 13.91
N ASP A 249 6.47 6.97 14.00
CA ASP A 249 5.15 7.60 13.89
C ASP A 249 4.73 8.09 15.27
N GLN A 250 4.79 9.42 15.49
CA GLN A 250 4.50 10.03 16.78
C GLN A 250 3.06 9.78 17.25
N LEU A 251 2.12 9.57 16.35
CA LEU A 251 0.70 9.46 16.66
C LEU A 251 0.28 8.01 16.89
N ASP A 252 0.82 7.08 16.10
CA ASP A 252 0.52 5.66 16.30
C ASP A 252 1.33 5.06 17.46
N ALA A 253 2.48 5.64 17.83
CA ALA A 253 3.18 5.27 19.06
C ALA A 253 2.30 5.39 20.31
N ASP A 254 1.44 6.42 20.38
CA ASP A 254 0.49 6.61 21.49
C ASP A 254 -0.66 5.59 21.46
N THR A 255 -1.11 5.20 20.26
CA THR A 255 -2.08 4.12 20.07
C THR A 255 -1.48 2.80 20.57
N TYR A 256 -0.28 2.44 20.14
CA TYR A 256 0.41 1.20 20.53
C TYR A 256 0.81 1.14 22.00
N LYS A 257 1.14 2.27 22.63
CA LYS A 257 1.41 2.30 24.08
C LYS A 257 0.20 1.84 24.87
N LYS A 258 -1.01 2.26 24.48
CA LYS A 258 -2.27 1.77 25.07
C LYS A 258 -2.54 0.29 24.78
N LEU A 259 -1.97 -0.27 23.72
CA LEU A 259 -2.09 -1.70 23.36
C LEU A 259 -1.18 -2.60 24.20
N LYS A 260 -0.01 -2.12 24.65
CA LYS A 260 0.90 -2.89 25.54
C LYS A 260 0.42 -2.95 26.99
N ASP A 261 -0.47 -2.04 27.38
CA ASP A 261 -1.00 -1.91 28.75
C ASP A 261 -2.31 -2.70 28.98
N LYS A 262 -2.81 -3.44 27.98
CA LYS A 262 -3.96 -4.37 28.06
C LYS A 262 -3.49 -5.83 28.06
#